data_AF-A0A014PFC2-F1
#
_entry.id   AF-A0A014PFC2-F1
#
_cell.length_a   1.000
_cell.length_b   1.000
_cell.length_c   1.000
_cell.angle_alpha   90.00
_cell.angle_beta   90.00
_cell.angle_gamma   90.00
#
_symmetry.space_group_name_H-M   'P 1'
#
loop_
_entity.id
_entity.type
_entity.pdbx_description
1 polymer ?
#
loop_
_entity_poly.entity_id
_entity_poly.type
_entity_poly.pdbx_seq_one_letter_code
_entity_poly.pdbx_strand_id
1 'polypeptide(L)'
;MTDTYIWKPATCYVCADPDSRLAPGDSDRPDILICNQCPAHGHPPYRDLLDVATALTPPQKLAMRADTLMVGTPAEPDGLTPYTLGVANLAESKRLRPTWRTGKVTHTLVLSSPGPHGVSGHITVGARSGKILRALLKYPADSVTTQANATGTNAVRELLAGVSQSQCPPGCDAPTVDTCLNRAAQ
;
A
#
# COMPACT_ATOMS: atom_id res chain seq x y z
N MET A 1 9.02 20.14 -11.76
CA MET A 1 8.53 19.60 -10.47
C MET A 1 8.59 18.10 -10.56
N THR A 2 9.46 17.45 -9.79
CA THR A 2 9.53 15.99 -9.72
C THR A 2 8.20 15.50 -9.17
N ASP A 3 7.55 14.59 -9.89
CA ASP A 3 6.28 14.00 -9.47
C ASP A 3 6.50 13.28 -8.13
N THR A 4 5.80 13.69 -7.08
CA THR A 4 5.93 13.10 -5.74
C THR A 4 5.27 11.72 -5.64
N TYR A 5 4.81 11.18 -6.78
CA TYR A 5 4.13 9.91 -6.91
C TYR A 5 4.76 9.11 -8.06
N ILE A 6 4.92 7.82 -7.82
CA ILE A 6 5.16 6.81 -8.85
C ILE A 6 3.78 6.40 -9.37
N TRP A 7 3.54 6.63 -10.66
CA TRP A 7 2.26 6.34 -11.31
C TRP A 7 2.32 5.02 -12.04
N LYS A 8 1.31 4.18 -11.83
CA LYS A 8 1.10 2.94 -12.57
C LYS A 8 -0.33 2.89 -13.11
N PRO A 9 -0.58 2.24 -14.26
CA PRO A 9 -1.94 2.05 -14.73
C PRO A 9 -2.79 1.30 -13.71
N ALA A 10 -4.04 1.75 -13.52
CA ALA A 10 -5.01 1.01 -12.74
C ALA A 10 -5.38 -0.27 -13.50
N THR A 11 -5.21 -1.43 -12.87
CA THR A 11 -5.60 -2.72 -13.44
C THR A 11 -7.09 -2.98 -13.23
N CYS A 12 -7.69 -3.67 -14.19
CA CYS A 12 -9.05 -4.16 -14.09
C CYS A 12 -9.09 -5.41 -13.19
N TYR A 13 -9.89 -5.38 -12.13
CA TYR A 13 -10.04 -6.55 -11.24
C TYR A 13 -10.87 -7.68 -11.87
N VAL A 14 -11.69 -7.36 -12.88
CA VAL A 14 -12.60 -8.33 -13.51
C VAL A 14 -11.82 -9.34 -14.35
N CYS A 15 -10.90 -8.88 -15.21
CA CYS A 15 -10.01 -9.78 -15.95
C CYS A 15 -8.71 -10.09 -15.19
N ALA A 16 -8.34 -9.28 -14.19
CA ALA A 16 -7.08 -9.36 -13.44
C ALA A 16 -5.81 -9.36 -14.32
N ASP A 17 -5.92 -8.91 -15.58
CA ASP A 17 -4.81 -8.85 -16.53
C ASP A 17 -3.87 -7.68 -16.16
N PRO A 18 -2.56 -7.92 -15.97
CA PRO A 18 -1.59 -6.86 -15.63
C PRO A 18 -1.41 -5.81 -16.74
N ASP A 19 -1.73 -6.15 -17.99
CA ASP A 19 -1.71 -5.27 -19.15
C ASP A 19 -3.05 -4.59 -19.42
N SER A 20 -4.07 -4.88 -18.60
CA SER A 20 -5.31 -4.11 -18.62
C SER A 20 -5.08 -2.64 -18.26
N ARG A 21 -5.81 -1.79 -18.96
CA ARG A 21 -5.85 -0.34 -18.77
C ARG A 21 -7.31 0.07 -18.66
N LEU A 22 -7.59 0.99 -17.75
CA LEU A 22 -8.91 1.59 -17.57
C LEU A 22 -8.87 2.99 -18.19
N ALA A 23 -9.72 3.25 -19.17
CA ALA A 23 -9.91 4.55 -19.80
C ALA A 23 -11.34 5.05 -19.54
N PRO A 24 -11.63 6.35 -19.61
CA PRO A 24 -13.01 6.83 -19.54
C PRO A 24 -13.82 6.23 -20.68
N GLY A 25 -15.10 6.01 -20.42
CA GLY A 25 -16.05 5.67 -21.45
C GLY A 25 -16.26 6.80 -22.45
N ASP A 26 -17.26 6.57 -23.29
CA ASP A 26 -17.82 7.51 -24.23
C ASP A 26 -18.05 8.88 -23.57
N SER A 27 -18.08 9.94 -24.38
CA SER A 27 -18.29 11.32 -23.92
C SER A 27 -19.54 11.53 -23.05
N ASP A 28 -20.54 10.66 -23.21
CA ASP A 28 -21.82 10.75 -22.50
C ASP A 28 -21.78 10.09 -21.11
N ARG A 29 -20.77 9.26 -20.82
CA ARG A 29 -20.56 8.56 -19.54
C ARG A 29 -19.08 8.55 -19.12
N PRO A 30 -18.46 9.72 -18.90
CA PRO A 30 -17.05 9.80 -18.44
C PRO A 30 -16.86 9.29 -17.00
N ASP A 31 -17.95 9.09 -16.26
CA ASP A 31 -17.98 8.46 -14.94
C ASP A 31 -17.72 6.94 -14.98
N ILE A 32 -17.94 6.32 -16.14
CA ILE A 32 -17.68 4.90 -16.36
C ILE A 32 -16.27 4.74 -16.93
N LEU A 33 -15.53 3.77 -16.40
CA LEU A 33 -14.25 3.34 -16.94
C LEU A 33 -14.41 2.08 -17.77
N ILE A 34 -13.84 2.04 -18.97
CA ILE A 34 -13.80 0.90 -19.87
C ILE A 34 -12.43 0.22 -19.78
N CYS A 35 -12.44 -1.09 -19.57
CA CYS A 35 -11.25 -1.92 -19.69
C CYS A 35 -10.99 -2.32 -21.15
N ASN A 36 -9.75 -2.10 -21.62
CA ASN A 36 -9.31 -2.49 -22.96
C ASN A 36 -9.17 -4.01 -23.17
N GLN A 37 -9.11 -4.82 -22.10
CA GLN A 37 -8.95 -6.28 -22.18
C GLN A 37 -10.25 -7.06 -21.91
N CYS A 38 -11.18 -6.56 -21.09
CA CYS A 38 -12.41 -7.29 -20.75
C CYS A 38 -13.27 -7.76 -21.94
N PRO A 39 -13.43 -6.99 -23.04
CA PRO A 39 -14.15 -7.47 -24.22
C PRO A 39 -13.53 -8.74 -24.82
N ALA A 40 -12.21 -8.91 -24.70
CA ALA A 40 -11.51 -10.13 -25.10
C ALA A 40 -11.75 -11.32 -24.14
N HIS A 41 -12.18 -11.05 -22.90
CA HIS A 41 -12.45 -12.06 -21.87
C HIS A 41 -13.94 -12.33 -21.63
N GLY A 42 -14.85 -11.78 -22.44
CA GLY A 42 -16.30 -12.02 -22.30
C GLY A 42 -16.94 -11.40 -21.06
N HIS A 43 -16.29 -10.42 -20.43
CA HIS A 43 -16.81 -9.70 -19.26
C HIS A 43 -17.21 -8.26 -19.62
N PRO A 44 -18.26 -7.70 -19.00
CA PRO A 44 -18.62 -6.29 -19.22
C PRO A 44 -17.44 -5.38 -18.78
N PRO A 45 -17.04 -4.41 -19.61
CA PRO A 45 -15.78 -3.68 -19.42
C PRO A 45 -15.88 -2.52 -18.41
N TYR A 46 -17.05 -2.32 -17.79
CA TYR A 46 -17.39 -1.10 -17.07
C TYR A 46 -17.00 -1.14 -15.60
N ARG A 47 -16.42 -0.05 -15.10
CA ARG A 47 -16.13 0.15 -13.69
C ARG A 47 -16.50 1.56 -13.26
N ASP A 48 -17.15 1.69 -12.11
CA ASP A 48 -17.35 2.99 -11.47
C ASP A 48 -16.01 3.51 -10.92
N LEU A 49 -15.67 4.76 -11.21
CA LEU A 49 -14.50 5.41 -10.63
C LEU A 49 -14.50 5.35 -9.09
N LEU A 50 -15.68 5.38 -8.46
CA LEU A 50 -15.86 5.27 -7.03
C LEU A 50 -15.43 3.90 -6.48
N ASP A 51 -15.67 2.81 -7.22
CA ASP A 51 -15.21 1.47 -6.83
C ASP A 51 -13.68 1.36 -6.91
N VAL A 52 -13.05 2.06 -7.85
CA VAL A 52 -11.58 2.17 -7.89
C VAL A 52 -11.08 2.96 -6.68
N ALA A 53 -11.70 4.12 -6.40
CA ALA A 53 -11.31 4.99 -5.31
C ALA A 53 -11.43 4.30 -3.94
N THR A 54 -12.49 3.50 -3.76
CA THR A 54 -12.74 2.75 -2.52
C THR A 54 -11.71 1.64 -2.30
N ALA A 55 -11.15 1.09 -3.38
CA ALA A 55 -10.07 0.11 -3.31
C ALA A 55 -8.69 0.73 -3.03
N LEU A 56 -8.54 2.06 -3.09
CA LEU A 56 -7.28 2.71 -2.79
C LEU A 56 -6.98 2.70 -1.30
N THR A 57 -5.70 2.49 -0.98
CA THR A 57 -5.17 2.68 0.36
C THR A 57 -4.52 4.07 0.47
N PRO A 58 -4.96 4.95 1.39
CA PRO A 58 -4.30 6.23 1.59
C PRO A 58 -2.82 6.03 1.93
N PRO A 59 -1.89 6.83 1.37
CA PRO A 59 -2.04 8.07 0.59
C PRO A 59 -2.09 7.92 -0.96
N GLN A 60 -2.52 6.79 -1.51
CA GLN A 60 -2.65 6.66 -2.97
C GLN A 60 -3.60 7.71 -3.57
N LYS A 61 -3.33 8.07 -4.83
CA LYS A 61 -4.15 9.00 -5.61
C LYS A 61 -4.54 8.42 -6.96
N LEU A 62 -5.68 8.87 -7.48
CA LEU A 62 -6.06 8.64 -8.88
C LEU A 62 -5.76 9.89 -9.70
N ALA A 63 -5.33 9.69 -10.93
CA ALA A 63 -5.28 10.72 -11.94
C ALA A 63 -5.50 10.10 -13.31
N MET A 64 -6.20 10.83 -14.17
CA MET A 64 -6.18 10.55 -15.59
C MET A 64 -4.86 11.05 -16.19
N ARG A 65 -4.14 10.20 -16.91
CA ARG A 65 -2.92 10.56 -17.65
C ARG A 65 -2.90 9.84 -18.98
N ALA A 66 -2.70 10.58 -20.08
CA ALA A 66 -2.73 10.03 -21.44
C ALA A 66 -3.94 9.08 -21.65
N ASP A 67 -5.12 9.56 -21.25
CA ASP A 67 -6.41 8.87 -21.34
C ASP A 67 -6.49 7.52 -20.60
N THR A 68 -5.54 7.25 -19.71
CA THR A 68 -5.52 6.08 -18.83
C THR A 68 -5.66 6.50 -17.39
N LEU A 69 -6.49 5.79 -16.63
CA LEU A 69 -6.57 5.93 -15.19
C LEU A 69 -5.30 5.37 -14.55
N MET A 70 -4.61 6.24 -13.82
CA MET A 70 -3.37 5.91 -13.13
C MET A 70 -3.59 5.92 -11.62
N VAL A 71 -2.98 4.97 -10.94
CA VAL A 71 -2.82 4.96 -9.49
C VAL A 71 -1.43 5.50 -9.16
N GLY A 72 -1.38 6.60 -8.42
CA GLY A 72 -0.18 7.20 -7.89
C GLY A 72 0.08 6.72 -6.48
N THR A 73 1.22 6.09 -6.25
CA THR A 73 1.76 5.81 -4.92
C THR A 73 2.84 6.83 -4.60
N PRO A 74 2.87 7.49 -3.42
CA PRO A 74 3.94 8.42 -3.10
C PRO A 74 5.32 7.80 -3.31
N ALA A 75 6.16 8.53 -4.04
CA ALA A 75 7.54 8.16 -4.24
C ALA A 75 8.30 8.26 -2.91
N GLU A 76 9.40 7.52 -2.84
CA GLU A 76 10.38 7.73 -1.78
C GLU A 76 10.93 9.16 -1.84
N PRO A 77 11.08 9.84 -0.69
CA PRO A 77 11.71 11.16 -0.65
C PRO A 77 13.18 11.10 -1.06
N ASP A 78 13.67 12.17 -1.69
CA ASP A 78 15.09 12.30 -1.98
C ASP A 78 15.93 12.38 -0.70
N GLY A 79 17.20 11.98 -0.80
CA GLY A 79 18.17 12.13 0.30
C GLY A 79 18.06 11.09 1.42
N LEU A 80 17.34 9.99 1.22
CA LEU A 80 17.38 8.86 2.14
C LEU A 80 18.75 8.20 2.15
N THR A 81 19.17 7.76 3.33
CA THR A 81 20.41 6.97 3.45
C THR A 81 20.20 5.56 2.91
N PRO A 82 21.26 4.87 2.42
CA PRO A 82 21.18 3.46 2.04
C PRO A 82 20.64 2.55 3.15
N TYR A 83 20.88 2.92 4.40
CA TYR A 83 20.34 2.19 5.56
C TYR A 83 18.82 2.35 5.70
N THR A 84 18.29 3.55 5.48
CA THR A 84 16.84 3.79 5.52
C THR A 84 16.13 3.06 4.39
N LEU A 85 16.73 3.10 3.19
CA LEU A 85 16.34 2.30 2.03
C LEU A 85 16.29 0.79 2.36
N GLY A 86 17.37 0.26 2.96
CA GLY A 86 17.44 -1.14 3.37
C GLY A 86 16.36 -1.53 4.38
N VAL A 87 15.94 -0.61 5.26
CA VAL A 87 14.84 -0.84 6.20
C VAL A 87 13.48 -0.83 5.49
N ALA A 88 13.27 0.05 4.51
CA ALA A 88 12.05 0.02 3.70
C ALA A 88 11.93 -1.31 2.93
N ASN A 89 13.01 -1.75 2.29
CA ASN A 89 13.08 -3.04 1.60
C ASN A 89 12.86 -4.22 2.56
N LEU A 90 13.40 -4.14 3.78
CA LEU A 90 13.14 -5.16 4.81
C LEU A 90 11.64 -5.22 5.15
N ALA A 91 10.97 -4.09 5.30
CA ALA A 91 9.53 -4.08 5.55
C ALA A 91 8.74 -4.75 4.40
N GLU A 92 9.11 -4.48 3.14
CA GLU A 92 8.51 -5.15 1.97
C GLU A 92 8.75 -6.67 1.99
N SER A 93 9.95 -7.12 2.36
CA SER A 93 10.24 -8.56 2.49
C SER A 93 9.41 -9.25 3.59
N LYS A 94 8.92 -8.46 4.55
CA LYS A 94 7.95 -8.89 5.58
C LYS A 94 6.50 -8.80 5.10
N ARG A 95 6.27 -8.58 3.81
CA ARG A 95 4.95 -8.36 3.16
C ARG A 95 4.18 -7.16 3.72
N LEU A 96 4.89 -6.22 4.36
CA LEU A 96 4.31 -4.92 4.68
C LEU A 96 4.30 -4.08 3.40
N ARG A 97 3.30 -3.22 3.28
CA ARG A 97 3.15 -2.26 2.20
C ARG A 97 3.64 -0.91 2.72
N PRO A 98 4.89 -0.53 2.43
CA PRO A 98 5.37 0.79 2.79
C PRO A 98 4.66 1.86 1.97
N THR A 99 4.36 2.98 2.60
CA THR A 99 3.95 4.17 1.86
C THR A 99 4.50 5.43 2.49
N TRP A 100 5.14 6.26 1.66
CA TRP A 100 5.79 7.48 2.10
C TRP A 100 4.80 8.63 2.30
N ARG A 101 5.06 9.43 3.33
CA ARG A 101 4.46 10.75 3.53
C ARG A 101 5.59 11.73 3.79
N THR A 102 5.77 12.69 2.90
CA THR A 102 6.85 13.68 3.00
C THR A 102 6.41 14.88 3.81
N GLY A 103 7.09 15.16 4.92
CA GLY A 103 6.96 16.42 5.66
C GLY A 103 8.23 17.29 5.59
N LYS A 104 8.12 18.53 6.07
CA LYS A 104 9.22 19.51 6.07
C LYS A 104 10.35 19.18 7.06
N VAL A 105 9.98 18.57 8.20
CA VAL A 105 10.92 18.25 9.29
C VAL A 105 11.20 16.75 9.34
N THR A 106 10.17 15.94 9.13
CA THR A 106 10.24 14.49 9.10
C THR A 106 9.48 13.94 7.90
N HIS A 107 9.96 12.83 7.37
CA HIS A 107 9.20 11.93 6.52
C HIS A 107 8.65 10.80 7.38
N THR A 108 7.52 10.24 6.96
CA THR A 108 6.89 9.10 7.61
C THR A 108 6.75 7.98 6.59
N LEU A 109 7.32 6.82 6.89
CA LEU A 109 7.05 5.59 6.18
C LEU A 109 5.93 4.87 6.91
N VAL A 110 4.72 4.92 6.37
CA VAL A 110 3.57 4.16 6.89
C VAL A 110 3.74 2.70 6.48
N LEU A 111 3.46 1.78 7.39
CA LEU A 111 3.54 0.34 7.15
C LEU A 111 2.17 -0.27 7.39
N SER A 112 1.67 -1.02 6.42
CA SER A 112 0.44 -1.79 6.57
C SER A 112 0.59 -3.19 6.00
N SER A 113 0.20 -4.18 6.78
CA SER A 113 -0.04 -5.52 6.27
C SER A 113 -1.36 -5.57 5.49
N PRO A 114 -1.52 -6.53 4.57
CA PRO A 114 -2.83 -6.85 4.01
C PRO A 114 -3.79 -7.39 5.09
N GLY A 115 -5.07 -7.06 4.94
CA GLY A 115 -6.14 -7.56 5.82
C GLY A 115 -6.26 -6.83 7.17
N PRO A 116 -7.37 -7.04 7.90
CA PRO A 116 -7.68 -6.31 9.13
C PRO A 116 -6.81 -6.71 10.34
N HIS A 117 -6.25 -7.91 10.32
CA HIS A 117 -5.46 -8.49 11.43
C HIS A 117 -3.95 -8.41 11.20
N GLY A 118 -3.52 -7.62 10.24
CA GLY A 118 -2.12 -7.48 9.91
C GLY A 118 -1.41 -6.42 10.76
N VAL A 119 -0.08 -6.54 10.88
CA VAL A 119 0.77 -5.54 11.53
C VAL A 119 0.63 -4.21 10.80
N SER A 120 0.46 -3.13 11.55
CA SER A 120 0.44 -1.77 11.01
C SER A 120 1.35 -0.86 11.82
N GLY A 121 1.76 0.28 11.28
CA GLY A 121 2.65 1.17 12.01
C GLY A 121 3.24 2.27 11.15
N HIS A 122 4.29 2.89 11.68
CA HIS A 122 5.07 3.84 10.91
C HIS A 122 6.51 3.96 11.41
N ILE A 123 7.39 4.40 10.51
CA ILE A 123 8.76 4.80 10.80
C ILE A 123 8.88 6.29 10.54
N THR A 124 9.42 7.03 11.51
CA THR A 124 9.77 8.44 11.35
C THR A 124 11.22 8.58 10.88
N VAL A 125 11.43 9.33 9.81
CA VAL A 125 12.72 9.61 9.20
C VAL A 125 12.97 11.12 9.22
N GLY A 126 14.18 11.56 9.56
CA GLY A 126 14.53 12.99 9.55
C GLY A 126 14.61 13.50 8.11
N ALA A 127 13.88 14.55 7.75
CA ALA A 127 13.80 15.02 6.36
C ALA A 127 15.14 15.55 5.83
N ARG A 128 15.96 16.15 6.70
CA ARG A 128 17.30 16.65 6.32
C ARG A 128 18.38 15.58 6.34
N SER A 129 18.30 14.63 7.27
CA SER A 129 19.35 13.63 7.49
C SER A 129 19.12 12.36 6.68
N GLY A 130 17.89 12.12 6.22
CA GLY A 130 17.47 10.86 5.63
C GLY A 130 17.54 9.66 6.59
N LYS A 131 17.83 9.90 7.89
CA LYS A 131 18.06 8.85 8.90
C LYS A 131 16.78 8.50 9.64
N ILE A 132 16.64 7.22 9.95
CA ILE A 132 15.60 6.72 10.84
C ILE A 132 15.76 7.32 12.23
N LEU A 133 14.68 7.90 12.73
CA LEU A 133 14.58 8.43 14.09
C LEU A 133 13.96 7.40 15.03
N ARG A 134 12.80 6.85 14.63
CA ARG A 134 12.05 5.87 15.43
C ARG A 134 11.04 5.09 14.59
N ALA A 135 10.54 3.99 15.14
CA ALA A 135 9.40 3.25 14.61
C ALA A 135 8.40 2.94 15.73
N LEU A 136 7.12 2.91 15.35
CA LEU A 136 6.01 2.40 16.14
C LEU A 136 5.28 1.35 15.30
N LEU A 137 5.23 0.12 15.78
CA LEU A 137 4.44 -0.97 15.20
C LEU A 137 3.30 -1.34 16.14
N LYS A 138 2.18 -1.72 15.54
CA LYS A 138 0.94 -2.16 16.18
C LYS A 138 0.61 -3.55 15.68
N TYR A 139 0.40 -4.45 16.63
CA TYR A 139 0.00 -5.84 16.39
C TYR A 139 -1.44 -5.98 16.85
N PRO A 140 -2.40 -6.15 15.95
CA PRO A 140 -3.77 -6.43 16.34
C PRO A 140 -3.85 -7.83 16.98
N ALA A 141 -4.60 -7.94 18.07
CA ALA A 141 -5.08 -9.19 18.66
C ALA A 141 -6.59 -9.04 18.96
N ASP A 142 -7.27 -10.16 19.18
CA ASP A 142 -8.75 -10.28 19.22
C ASP A 142 -9.49 -9.29 20.14
N SER A 143 -8.79 -8.72 21.12
CA SER A 143 -9.35 -7.72 22.04
C SER A 143 -8.36 -6.62 22.47
N VAL A 144 -7.09 -6.71 22.05
CA VAL A 144 -6.03 -5.80 22.49
C VAL A 144 -5.09 -5.52 21.33
N THR A 145 -4.68 -4.26 21.17
CA THR A 145 -3.58 -3.92 20.27
C THR A 145 -2.29 -3.80 21.06
N THR A 146 -1.31 -4.66 20.79
CA THR A 146 0.03 -4.52 21.37
C THR A 146 0.85 -3.55 20.53
N GLN A 147 1.66 -2.71 21.18
CA GLN A 147 2.55 -1.76 20.51
C GLN A 147 4.01 -2.10 20.79
N ALA A 148 4.84 -1.94 19.78
CA ALA A 148 6.29 -2.04 19.90
C ALA A 148 6.95 -0.78 19.34
N ASN A 149 7.93 -0.27 20.07
CA ASN A 149 8.65 0.95 19.75
C ASN A 149 10.14 0.66 19.61
N ALA A 150 10.79 1.33 18.66
CA ALA A 150 12.24 1.31 18.54
C ALA A 150 12.76 2.70 18.14
N THR A 151 13.93 3.07 18.65
CA THR A 151 14.58 4.35 18.36
C THR A 151 15.96 4.10 17.75
N GLY A 152 16.27 4.80 16.67
CA GLY A 152 17.52 4.60 15.92
C GLY A 152 17.50 3.42 14.95
N THR A 153 18.40 3.46 13.97
CA THR A 153 18.38 2.59 12.80
C THR A 153 18.48 1.09 13.12
N ASN A 154 19.41 0.68 13.99
CA ASN A 154 19.64 -0.74 14.29
C ASN A 154 18.47 -1.35 15.06
N ALA A 155 17.98 -0.66 16.10
CA ALA A 155 16.83 -1.12 16.87
C ALA A 155 15.57 -1.22 15.99
N VAL A 156 15.37 -0.27 15.06
CA VAL A 156 14.24 -0.34 14.11
C VAL A 156 14.39 -1.53 13.15
N ARG A 157 15.61 -1.82 12.70
CA ARG A 157 15.89 -3.01 11.88
C ARG A 157 15.60 -4.30 12.63
N GLU A 158 16.06 -4.41 13.87
CA GLU A 158 15.81 -5.57 14.74
C GLU A 158 14.31 -5.75 15.00
N LEU A 159 13.60 -4.65 15.30
CA LEU A 159 12.15 -4.66 15.47
C LEU A 159 11.44 -5.22 14.23
N LEU A 160 11.81 -4.76 13.02
CA LEU A 160 11.24 -5.26 11.77
C LEU A 160 11.67 -6.68 11.43
N ALA A 161 12.89 -7.07 11.78
CA ALA A 161 13.36 -8.44 11.59
C ALA A 161 12.52 -9.43 12.41
N GLY A 162 12.06 -9.02 13.59
CA GLY A 162 11.15 -9.77 14.46
C GLY A 162 9.68 -9.79 14.00
N VAL A 163 9.30 -9.00 13.00
CA VAL A 163 7.93 -9.04 12.45
C VAL A 163 7.71 -10.36 11.72
N SER A 164 6.69 -11.10 12.15
CA SER A 164 6.13 -12.24 11.41
C SER A 164 5.32 -11.74 10.23
N GLN A 165 5.40 -12.43 9.09
CA GLN A 165 4.56 -12.12 7.94
C GLN A 165 3.10 -12.32 8.34
N SER A 166 2.23 -11.37 8.00
CA SER A 166 0.79 -11.57 8.20
C SER A 166 0.33 -12.77 7.39
N GLN A 167 -0.28 -13.72 8.07
CA GLN A 167 -0.88 -14.90 7.44
C GLN A 167 -2.30 -14.60 6.93
N CYS A 168 -2.82 -13.38 7.14
CA CYS A 168 -4.19 -13.08 6.80
C CYS A 168 -4.36 -12.97 5.28
N PRO A 169 -5.24 -13.79 4.65
CA PRO A 169 -5.38 -13.77 3.21
C PRO A 169 -5.99 -12.44 2.73
N PRO A 170 -5.69 -12.01 1.49
CA PRO A 170 -6.32 -10.84 0.90
C PRO A 170 -7.86 -10.97 0.93
N GLY A 171 -8.55 -9.91 1.35
CA GLY A 171 -10.03 -9.91 1.43
C GLY A 171 -10.59 -10.63 2.65
N CYS A 172 -9.76 -11.02 3.63
CA CYS A 172 -10.26 -11.60 4.88
C CYS A 172 -11.13 -10.61 5.64
N ASP A 173 -12.36 -11.02 5.92
CA ASP A 173 -13.38 -10.32 6.71
C ASP A 173 -13.59 -10.95 8.09
N ALA A 174 -12.68 -11.86 8.49
CA ALA A 174 -12.82 -12.58 9.75
C ALA A 174 -12.96 -11.58 10.91
N PRO A 175 -13.79 -11.90 11.93
CA PRO A 175 -13.98 -11.02 13.06
C PRO A 175 -12.85 -11.09 14.08
N THR A 176 -12.01 -12.14 14.03
CA THR A 176 -10.90 -12.36 14.96
C THR A 176 -9.63 -12.81 14.22
N VAL A 177 -8.48 -12.55 14.83
CA VAL A 177 -7.16 -13.02 14.40
C VAL A 177 -7.14 -14.53 14.35
N ASP A 178 -7.63 -15.24 15.37
CA ASP A 178 -7.68 -16.71 15.38
C ASP A 178 -8.51 -17.27 14.23
N THR A 179 -9.66 -16.66 13.95
CA THR A 179 -10.49 -17.04 12.79
C THR A 179 -9.75 -16.77 11.48
N CYS A 180 -8.98 -15.69 11.40
CA CYS A 180 -8.17 -15.42 10.23
C CYS A 180 -7.04 -16.46 10.05
N LEU A 181 -6.32 -16.81 11.12
CA LEU A 181 -5.24 -17.80 11.08
C LEU A 181 -5.75 -19.18 10.67
N ASN A 182 -6.91 -19.59 11.20
CA ASN A 182 -7.53 -20.88 10.85
C ASN A 182 -7.98 -20.94 9.39
N ARG A 183 -8.38 -19.81 8.80
CA ARG A 183 -8.72 -19.72 7.36
C ARG A 183 -7.48 -19.72 6.46
N ALA A 184 -6.34 -19.23 6.95
CA ALA A 184 -5.09 -19.21 6.21
C ALA A 184 -4.42 -20.60 6.12
N ALA A 185 -4.79 -21.53 7.01
CA ALA A 185 -4.26 -22.89 7.07
C ALA A 185 -5.03 -23.92 6.21
N GLN A 186 -6.08 -23.49 5.50
CA GLN A 186 -6.90 -24.30 4.59
C GLN A 186 -6.51 -24.02 3.14
#